data_AF-A0AAD5ZWV4-F1
#
_entry.id   AF-A0AAD5ZWV4-F1
#
_cell.length_a   1.000
_cell.length_b   1.000
_cell.length_c   1.000
_cell.angle_alpha   90.00
_cell.angle_beta   90.00
_cell.angle_gamma   90.00
#
_symmetry.space_group_name_H-M   'P 1'
#
loop_
_entity.id
_entity.type
_entity.pdbx_description
1 polymer ?
#
loop_
_entity_poly.entity_id
_entity_poly.type
_entity_poly.pdbx_seq_one_letter_code
_entity_poly.pdbx_strand_id
1 'polypeptide(L)'
;MNLFKKKVTAKEALRSSKREMGVATRNVEREIASLQMEEKKLVAEIKRTAQTGNEAATRILARQLVRLRQQITNLQGTRAQIRGVATHTQAMYATTSISTGMKGANKAMVAMNKQMEPAKQLKIMKEFQKQSTQLDMTIEMMSETIDETLDKDNAEEESEELTNQVLDEIGVGVASQLSSAPKGRIAATNSKAETTSNPSPRNVAPATTVGPESSSEIDDLEKRLASLRRI
;
A
#
# COMPACT_ATOMS: atom_id res chain seq x y z
N MET A 1 25.01 23.29 36.39
CA MET A 1 25.28 23.29 34.93
C MET A 1 26.34 22.23 34.64
N ASN A 2 26.19 21.41 33.58
CA ASN A 2 27.09 20.26 33.37
C ASN A 2 28.28 20.61 32.48
N LEU A 3 29.42 20.93 33.10
CA LEU A 3 30.67 21.34 32.44
C LEU A 3 31.35 20.22 31.59
N PHE A 4 30.88 18.98 31.69
CA PHE A 4 31.46 17.81 31.02
C PHE A 4 30.77 17.41 29.70
N LYS A 5 29.89 18.24 29.14
CA LYS A 5 29.35 18.00 27.78
C LYS A 5 30.42 18.26 26.71
N LYS A 6 31.20 17.22 26.40
CA LYS A 6 32.11 17.14 25.25
C LYS A 6 31.39 17.63 23.99
N LYS A 7 31.96 18.60 23.25
CA LYS A 7 31.35 19.11 22.03
C LYS A 7 31.15 17.96 21.03
N VAL A 8 29.90 17.71 20.64
CA VAL A 8 29.54 16.62 19.72
C VAL A 8 30.27 16.84 18.39
N THR A 9 31.11 15.89 17.99
CA THR A 9 31.79 15.96 16.70
C THR A 9 30.80 15.68 15.57
N ALA A 10 31.05 16.19 14.36
CA ALA A 10 30.20 15.91 13.20
C ALA A 10 30.02 14.39 12.96
N LYS A 11 31.05 13.59 13.26
CA LYS A 11 31.02 12.12 13.18
C LYS A 11 30.11 11.47 14.24
N GLU A 12 29.97 12.07 15.41
CA GLU A 12 29.03 11.63 16.45
C GLU A 12 27.59 12.08 16.12
N ALA A 13 27.39 13.30 15.63
CA ALA A 13 26.08 13.82 15.21
C ALA A 13 25.46 13.02 14.05
N LEU A 14 26.25 12.72 13.00
CA LEU A 14 25.81 11.85 11.91
C LEU A 14 25.49 10.43 12.40
N ARG A 15 26.13 9.96 13.49
CA ARG A 15 25.86 8.64 14.09
C ARG A 15 24.61 8.63 14.97
N SER A 16 24.30 9.71 15.68
CA SER A 16 23.05 9.84 16.45
C SER A 16 21.86 9.99 15.50
N SER A 17 21.96 10.89 14.52
CA SER A 17 20.96 11.08 13.45
C SER A 17 20.63 9.77 12.72
N LYS A 18 21.63 8.96 12.35
CA LYS A 18 21.39 7.62 11.76
C LYS A 18 20.62 6.68 12.70
N ARG A 19 20.86 6.75 14.02
CA ARG A 19 20.13 5.95 15.02
C ARG A 19 18.69 6.44 15.19
N GLU A 20 18.49 7.75 15.23
CA GLU A 20 17.19 8.41 15.36
C GLU A 20 16.29 8.09 14.16
N MET A 21 16.81 8.22 12.92
CA MET A 21 16.09 7.79 11.71
C MET A 21 15.76 6.30 11.70
N GLY A 22 16.67 5.45 12.21
CA GLY A 22 16.41 4.02 12.37
C GLY A 22 15.31 3.68 13.40
N VAL A 23 15.06 4.55 14.38
CA VAL A 23 13.92 4.46 15.30
C VAL A 23 12.66 5.02 14.63
N ALA A 24 12.74 6.17 13.96
CA ALA A 24 11.61 6.76 13.24
C ALA A 24 11.03 5.82 12.18
N THR A 25 11.89 5.17 11.39
CA THR A 25 11.50 4.14 10.40
C THR A 25 10.64 3.04 11.05
N ARG A 26 11.10 2.49 12.19
CA ARG A 26 10.40 1.43 12.93
C ARG A 26 9.14 1.90 13.65
N ASN A 27 8.97 3.19 13.87
CA ASN A 27 7.72 3.75 14.39
C ASN A 27 6.70 3.85 13.26
N VAL A 28 7.09 4.45 12.12
CA VAL A 28 6.25 4.54 10.91
C VAL A 28 5.83 3.15 10.40
N GLU A 29 6.73 2.16 10.42
CA GLU A 29 6.40 0.77 10.04
C GLU A 29 5.38 0.10 10.98
N ARG A 30 5.38 0.46 12.27
CA ARG A 30 4.38 -0.01 13.23
C ARG A 30 3.04 0.72 13.08
N GLU A 31 3.08 2.00 12.77
CA GLU A 31 1.88 2.80 12.48
C GLU A 31 1.16 2.27 11.24
N ILE A 32 1.89 2.05 10.14
CA ILE A 32 1.38 1.41 8.91
C ILE A 32 0.72 0.05 9.23
N ALA A 33 1.38 -0.78 10.04
CA ALA A 33 0.83 -2.08 10.44
C ALA A 33 -0.45 -1.96 11.30
N SER A 34 -0.56 -0.93 12.15
CA SER A 34 -1.79 -0.65 12.92
C SER A 34 -2.95 -0.23 12.02
N LEU A 35 -2.71 0.77 11.16
CA LEU A 35 -3.73 1.26 10.23
C LEU A 35 -4.17 0.17 9.23
N GLN A 36 -3.27 -0.72 8.80
CA GLN A 36 -3.62 -1.90 7.97
C GLN A 36 -4.46 -2.96 8.71
N MET A 37 -4.44 -2.99 10.05
CA MET A 37 -5.38 -3.81 10.83
C MET A 37 -6.73 -3.11 10.99
N GLU A 38 -6.75 -1.78 11.06
CA GLU A 38 -7.98 -0.97 11.09
C GLU A 38 -8.69 -0.95 9.74
N GLU A 39 -7.95 -0.91 8.62
CA GLU A 39 -8.48 -1.04 7.26
C GLU A 39 -9.28 -2.33 7.11
N LYS A 40 -8.75 -3.45 7.59
CA LYS A 40 -9.41 -4.76 7.54
C LYS A 40 -10.67 -4.83 8.41
N LYS A 41 -10.70 -4.13 9.56
CA LYS A 41 -11.91 -4.00 10.39
C LYS A 41 -12.97 -3.16 9.66
N LEU A 42 -12.56 -2.02 9.12
CA LEU A 42 -13.44 -1.07 8.43
C LEU A 42 -14.04 -1.68 7.15
N VAL A 43 -13.26 -2.42 6.37
CA VAL A 43 -13.77 -3.21 5.22
C VAL A 43 -14.82 -4.25 5.65
N ALA A 44 -14.62 -4.92 6.79
CA ALA A 44 -15.61 -5.86 7.31
C ALA A 44 -16.88 -5.15 7.82
N GLU A 45 -16.74 -3.96 8.39
CA GLU A 45 -17.86 -3.12 8.84
C GLU A 45 -18.66 -2.57 7.65
N ILE A 46 -18.00 -2.07 6.60
CA ILE A 46 -18.64 -1.66 5.33
C ILE A 46 -19.45 -2.82 4.74
N LYS A 47 -18.87 -4.03 4.67
CA LYS A 47 -19.58 -5.23 4.18
C LYS A 47 -20.81 -5.56 5.03
N ARG A 48 -20.75 -5.35 6.35
CA ARG A 48 -21.87 -5.59 7.27
C ARG A 48 -22.96 -4.51 7.16
N THR A 49 -22.60 -3.23 7.07
CA THR A 49 -23.59 -2.15 6.93
C THR A 49 -24.27 -2.20 5.56
N ALA A 50 -23.52 -2.53 4.50
CA ALA A 50 -24.05 -2.78 3.16
C ALA A 50 -25.13 -3.89 3.17
N GLN A 51 -24.87 -5.02 3.84
CA GLN A 51 -25.85 -6.11 3.98
C GLN A 51 -27.13 -5.71 4.73
N THR A 52 -27.10 -4.64 5.53
CA THR A 52 -28.31 -4.08 6.19
C THR A 52 -29.05 -3.04 5.32
N GLY A 53 -28.59 -2.76 4.11
CA GLY A 53 -29.21 -1.77 3.21
C GLY A 53 -29.02 -0.31 3.63
N ASN A 54 -28.19 -0.03 4.64
CA ASN A 54 -27.94 1.34 5.11
C ASN A 54 -26.88 2.01 4.23
N GLU A 55 -27.30 2.48 3.05
CA GLU A 55 -26.42 3.15 2.08
C GLU A 55 -25.72 4.38 2.66
N ALA A 56 -26.41 5.17 3.49
CA ALA A 56 -25.85 6.39 4.08
C ALA A 56 -24.66 6.08 5.00
N ALA A 57 -24.82 5.13 5.93
CA ALA A 57 -23.72 4.67 6.79
C ALA A 57 -22.60 4.01 5.96
N THR A 58 -22.97 3.21 4.96
CA THR A 58 -22.01 2.51 4.08
C THR A 58 -21.14 3.51 3.29
N ARG A 59 -21.72 4.59 2.77
CA ARG A 59 -21.02 5.66 2.05
C ARG A 59 -20.10 6.49 2.98
N ILE A 60 -20.52 6.72 4.24
CA ILE A 60 -19.69 7.39 5.25
C ILE A 60 -18.46 6.53 5.61
N LEU A 61 -18.65 5.24 5.88
CA LEU A 61 -17.57 4.31 6.21
C LEU A 61 -16.61 4.11 5.02
N ALA A 62 -17.11 4.11 3.78
CA ALA A 62 -16.26 4.07 2.58
C ALA A 62 -15.42 5.36 2.41
N ARG A 63 -15.96 6.56 2.68
CA ARG A 63 -15.16 7.80 2.74
C ARG A 63 -14.07 7.74 3.83
N GLN A 64 -14.37 7.14 4.98
CA GLN A 64 -13.38 6.90 6.03
C GLN A 64 -12.29 5.94 5.56
N LEU A 65 -12.63 4.91 4.78
CA LEU A 65 -11.67 3.95 4.22
C LEU A 65 -10.75 4.57 3.16
N VAL A 66 -11.27 5.44 2.27
CA VAL A 66 -10.44 6.22 1.33
C VAL A 66 -9.41 7.05 2.10
N ARG A 67 -9.83 7.78 3.14
CA ARG A 67 -8.94 8.57 4.00
C ARG A 67 -7.89 7.73 4.73
N LEU A 68 -8.28 6.56 5.24
CA LEU A 68 -7.37 5.64 5.93
C LEU A 68 -6.32 5.05 4.97
N ARG A 69 -6.72 4.69 3.74
CA ARG A 69 -5.80 4.28 2.68
C ARG A 69 -4.82 5.40 2.33
N GLN A 70 -5.27 6.65 2.21
CA GLN A 70 -4.37 7.78 1.96
C GLN A 70 -3.38 8.01 3.12
N GLN A 71 -3.81 7.88 4.37
CA GLN A 71 -2.91 7.94 5.53
C GLN A 71 -1.84 6.83 5.48
N ILE A 72 -2.21 5.60 5.09
CA ILE A 72 -1.28 4.49 4.87
C ILE A 72 -0.29 4.81 3.74
N THR A 73 -0.75 5.37 2.62
CA THR A 73 0.11 5.80 1.49
C THR A 73 1.08 6.90 1.91
N ASN A 74 0.60 7.94 2.59
CA ASN A 74 1.42 9.05 3.08
C ASN A 74 2.53 8.56 4.02
N LEU A 75 2.21 7.68 4.97
CA LEU A 75 3.20 7.06 5.86
C LEU A 75 4.21 6.18 5.11
N GLN A 76 3.80 5.48 4.04
CA GLN A 76 4.72 4.75 3.18
C GLN A 76 5.68 5.70 2.44
N GLY A 77 5.19 6.86 1.99
CA GLY A 77 6.01 7.96 1.46
C GLY A 77 7.00 8.50 2.49
N THR A 78 6.55 8.84 3.70
CA THR A 78 7.42 9.27 4.81
C THR A 78 8.48 8.22 5.16
N ARG A 79 8.14 6.93 5.13
CA ARG A 79 9.11 5.82 5.32
C ARG A 79 10.18 5.81 4.21
N ALA A 80 9.79 6.04 2.95
CA ALA A 80 10.72 6.14 1.83
C ALA A 80 11.64 7.36 1.96
N GLN A 81 11.09 8.53 2.33
CA GLN A 81 11.85 9.75 2.60
C GLN A 81 12.88 9.54 3.73
N ILE A 82 12.48 9.00 4.88
CA ILE A 82 13.40 8.70 6.00
C ILE A 82 14.52 7.75 5.56
N ARG A 83 14.21 6.74 4.73
CA ARG A 83 15.21 5.81 4.17
C ARG A 83 16.16 6.51 3.18
N GLY A 84 15.67 7.46 2.40
CA GLY A 84 16.47 8.33 1.54
C GLY A 84 17.46 9.19 2.35
N VAL A 85 16.95 9.96 3.33
CA VAL A 85 17.78 10.79 4.22
C VAL A 85 18.79 9.93 4.99
N ALA A 86 18.40 8.76 5.51
CA ALA A 86 19.33 7.85 6.17
C ALA A 86 20.45 7.33 5.26
N THR A 87 20.17 7.15 3.96
CA THR A 87 21.16 6.75 2.95
C THR A 87 22.09 7.93 2.62
N HIS A 88 21.55 9.13 2.45
CA HIS A 88 22.33 10.36 2.24
C HIS A 88 23.25 10.66 3.45
N THR A 89 22.73 10.56 4.68
CA THR A 89 23.51 10.71 5.92
C THR A 89 24.62 9.65 6.05
N GLN A 90 24.37 8.41 5.60
CA GLN A 90 25.41 7.38 5.53
C GLN A 90 26.51 7.72 4.53
N ALA A 91 26.16 8.31 3.38
CA ALA A 91 27.15 8.85 2.42
C ALA A 91 27.94 10.02 3.03
N MET A 92 27.27 11.00 3.66
CA MET A 92 27.95 12.10 4.36
C MET A 92 28.89 11.62 5.48
N TYR A 93 28.56 10.54 6.19
CA TYR A 93 29.43 9.92 7.20
C TYR A 93 30.68 9.29 6.58
N ALA A 94 30.54 8.64 5.42
CA ALA A 94 31.67 8.12 4.64
C ALA A 94 32.56 9.27 4.15
N THR A 95 31.99 10.29 3.49
CA THR A 95 32.69 11.49 3.01
C THR A 95 33.38 12.25 4.15
N THR A 96 32.75 12.37 5.33
CA THR A 96 33.37 13.00 6.52
C THR A 96 34.54 12.17 7.05
N SER A 97 34.44 10.84 7.02
CA SER A 97 35.52 9.94 7.44
C SER A 97 36.69 9.97 6.45
N ILE A 98 36.40 9.96 5.15
CA ILE A 98 37.38 10.13 4.07
C ILE A 98 38.04 11.51 4.17
N SER A 99 37.28 12.60 4.34
CA SER A 99 37.81 13.96 4.53
C SER A 99 38.71 14.06 5.77
N THR A 100 38.40 13.35 6.85
CA THR A 100 39.25 13.28 8.05
C THR A 100 40.56 12.53 7.75
N GLY A 101 40.48 11.40 7.04
CA GLY A 101 41.64 10.65 6.56
C GLY A 101 42.50 11.48 5.60
N MET A 102 41.89 12.17 4.63
CA MET A 102 42.53 13.09 3.71
C MET A 102 43.13 14.30 4.42
N LYS A 103 42.55 14.81 5.51
CA LYS A 103 43.19 15.86 6.33
C LYS A 103 44.45 15.34 7.04
N GLY A 104 44.46 14.09 7.50
CA GLY A 104 45.66 13.42 8.02
C GLY A 104 46.72 13.20 6.93
N ALA A 105 46.32 12.56 5.82
CA ALA A 105 47.19 12.27 4.69
C ALA A 105 47.71 13.54 4.00
N ASN A 106 46.89 14.60 3.88
CA ASN A 106 47.32 15.89 3.36
C ASN A 106 48.20 16.64 4.38
N LYS A 107 48.06 16.43 5.69
CA LYS A 107 49.01 16.98 6.67
C LYS A 107 50.38 16.29 6.56
N ALA A 108 50.41 14.98 6.29
CA ALA A 108 51.64 14.24 5.96
C ALA A 108 52.21 14.64 4.60
N MET A 109 51.38 14.74 3.55
CA MET A 109 51.80 15.23 2.24
C MET A 109 52.24 16.69 2.28
N VAL A 110 51.67 17.57 3.11
CA VAL A 110 52.17 18.95 3.27
C VAL A 110 53.48 18.97 4.04
N ALA A 111 53.71 18.07 5.02
CA ALA A 111 55.02 17.93 5.63
C ALA A 111 56.09 17.48 4.62
N MET A 112 55.74 16.61 3.67
CA MET A 112 56.59 16.14 2.58
C MET A 112 56.76 17.20 1.45
N ASN A 113 55.66 17.83 1.03
CA ASN A 113 55.60 18.82 -0.05
C ASN A 113 56.05 20.22 0.42
N LYS A 114 56.38 20.41 1.70
CA LYS A 114 57.20 21.52 2.18
C LYS A 114 58.63 21.49 1.60
N GLN A 115 59.04 20.36 0.99
CA GLN A 115 60.23 20.25 0.15
C GLN A 115 59.95 20.35 -1.36
N MET A 116 58.69 20.52 -1.84
CA MET A 116 58.41 20.43 -3.29
C MET A 116 57.16 21.21 -3.81
N GLU A 117 57.40 22.48 -4.15
CA GLU A 117 56.67 23.30 -5.15
C GLU A 117 55.20 23.74 -4.92
N PRO A 118 54.83 24.97 -5.36
CA PRO A 118 53.49 25.54 -5.17
C PRO A 118 52.46 25.17 -6.26
N ALA A 119 52.88 24.76 -7.47
CA ALA A 119 52.00 24.66 -8.64
C ALA A 119 50.79 23.73 -8.47
N LYS A 120 50.91 22.69 -7.64
CA LYS A 120 49.86 21.70 -7.37
C LYS A 120 48.65 22.30 -6.62
N GLN A 121 48.87 23.37 -5.84
CA GLN A 121 47.85 23.93 -4.94
C GLN A 121 46.73 24.65 -5.70
N LEU A 122 47.06 25.32 -6.81
CA LEU A 122 46.10 25.93 -7.74
C LEU A 122 45.18 24.88 -8.39
N LYS A 123 45.71 23.69 -8.73
CA LYS A 123 44.91 22.61 -9.34
C LYS A 123 43.86 22.06 -8.37
N ILE A 124 44.24 21.87 -7.10
CA ILE A 124 43.32 21.40 -6.04
C ILE A 124 42.18 22.41 -5.81
N MET A 125 42.50 23.72 -5.79
CA MET A 125 41.48 24.77 -5.66
C MET A 125 40.48 24.75 -6.83
N LYS A 126 40.96 24.59 -8.07
CA LYS A 126 40.11 24.51 -9.27
C LYS A 126 39.23 23.26 -9.29
N GLU A 127 39.73 22.11 -8.86
CA GLU A 127 38.94 20.87 -8.78
C GLU A 127 37.87 20.96 -7.68
N PHE A 128 38.18 21.55 -6.52
CA PHE A 128 37.20 21.79 -5.46
C PHE A 128 36.08 22.73 -5.91
N GLN A 129 36.40 23.81 -6.62
CA GLN A 129 35.41 24.76 -7.14
C GLN A 129 34.47 24.12 -8.17
N LYS A 130 34.98 23.18 -8.97
CA LYS A 130 34.19 22.35 -9.89
C LYS A 130 33.28 21.34 -9.15
N GLN A 131 33.78 20.73 -8.07
CA GLN A 131 32.97 19.79 -7.27
C GLN A 131 31.88 20.47 -6.44
N SER A 132 32.08 21.71 -5.98
CA SER A 132 31.03 22.49 -5.31
C SER A 132 29.90 22.83 -6.28
N THR A 133 30.23 23.45 -7.41
CA THR A 133 29.22 23.84 -8.43
C THR A 133 28.44 22.64 -8.98
N GLN A 134 29.08 21.48 -9.14
CA GLN A 134 28.40 20.24 -9.53
C GLN A 134 27.47 19.69 -8.43
N LEU A 135 27.72 19.98 -7.14
CA LEU A 135 26.83 19.65 -6.04
C LEU A 135 25.62 20.61 -5.99
N ASP A 136 25.86 21.91 -6.13
CA ASP A 136 24.82 22.95 -6.08
C ASP A 136 23.75 22.68 -7.17
N MET A 137 24.15 22.40 -8.41
CA MET A 137 23.24 21.99 -9.49
C MET A 137 22.42 20.73 -9.18
N THR A 138 22.98 19.76 -8.44
CA THR A 138 22.22 18.55 -8.04
C THR A 138 21.25 18.78 -6.90
N ILE A 139 21.37 19.89 -6.17
CA ILE A 139 20.38 20.31 -5.17
C ILE A 139 19.22 21.02 -5.86
N GLU A 140 19.51 21.94 -6.80
CA GLU A 140 18.49 22.66 -7.57
C GLU A 140 17.57 21.71 -8.35
N MET A 141 18.13 20.79 -9.15
CA MET A 141 17.33 19.77 -9.88
C MET A 141 16.54 18.84 -8.94
N MET A 142 17.01 18.60 -7.71
CA MET A 142 16.29 17.76 -6.76
C MET A 142 15.09 18.49 -6.14
N SER A 143 15.18 19.81 -5.93
CA SER A 143 14.05 20.64 -5.47
C SER A 143 12.92 20.68 -6.49
N GLU A 144 13.21 20.92 -7.77
CA GLU A 144 12.19 20.97 -8.83
C GLU A 144 11.39 19.65 -8.90
N THR A 145 12.08 18.49 -8.84
CA THR A 145 11.43 17.17 -8.81
C THR A 145 10.70 16.83 -7.51
N ILE A 146 10.83 17.64 -6.45
CA ILE A 146 10.04 17.50 -5.21
C ILE A 146 8.77 18.35 -5.31
N ASP A 147 8.86 19.59 -5.77
CA ASP A 147 7.70 20.48 -5.91
C ASP A 147 6.70 19.93 -6.95
N GLU A 148 7.15 19.37 -8.08
CA GLU A 148 6.29 18.69 -9.08
C GLU A 148 5.57 17.43 -8.53
N THR A 149 6.00 16.91 -7.37
CA THR A 149 5.32 15.79 -6.68
C THR A 149 4.35 16.24 -5.58
N LEU A 150 4.30 17.53 -5.25
CA LEU A 150 3.41 18.10 -4.23
C LEU A 150 2.16 18.77 -4.84
N ASP A 151 2.25 19.30 -6.06
CA ASP A 151 1.15 20.00 -6.78
C ASP A 151 0.00 19.08 -7.28
N LYS A 152 -0.22 17.91 -6.64
CA LYS A 152 -1.21 16.89 -7.06
C LYS A 152 -2.30 16.58 -6.04
N ASP A 153 -2.31 17.23 -4.88
CA ASP A 153 -3.36 17.09 -3.85
C ASP A 153 -4.63 17.93 -4.17
N ASN A 154 -5.15 17.86 -5.40
CA ASN A 154 -6.25 18.70 -5.90
C ASN A 154 -7.59 17.93 -5.97
N ALA A 155 -8.07 17.42 -4.83
CA ALA A 155 -9.09 16.36 -4.79
C ALA A 155 -10.22 16.59 -3.76
N GLU A 156 -11.26 17.36 -4.12
CA GLU A 156 -12.56 17.33 -3.43
C GLU A 156 -13.65 16.59 -4.23
N GLU A 157 -13.81 16.85 -5.54
CA GLU A 157 -14.79 16.13 -6.38
C GLU A 157 -14.42 14.64 -6.58
N GLU A 158 -13.14 14.31 -6.72
CA GLU A 158 -12.65 12.92 -6.80
C GLU A 158 -13.08 12.06 -5.60
N SER A 159 -13.37 12.67 -4.45
CA SER A 159 -13.68 11.96 -3.21
C SER A 159 -14.95 11.11 -3.30
N GLU A 160 -15.93 11.49 -4.14
CA GLU A 160 -17.14 10.69 -4.35
C GLU A 160 -16.90 9.54 -5.34
N GLU A 161 -16.14 9.76 -6.42
CA GLU A 161 -15.77 8.70 -7.38
C GLU A 161 -14.88 7.64 -6.73
N LEU A 162 -13.86 8.06 -5.98
CA LEU A 162 -13.00 7.17 -5.17
C LEU A 162 -13.81 6.38 -4.13
N THR A 163 -14.84 6.98 -3.54
CA THR A 163 -15.75 6.27 -2.61
C THR A 163 -16.54 5.18 -3.33
N ASN A 164 -17.03 5.44 -4.54
CA ASN A 164 -17.78 4.47 -5.33
C ASN A 164 -16.87 3.33 -5.82
N GLN A 165 -15.69 3.65 -6.36
CA GLN A 165 -14.68 2.65 -6.75
C GLN A 165 -14.34 1.71 -5.59
N VAL A 166 -14.13 2.23 -4.38
CA VAL A 166 -13.82 1.41 -3.20
C VAL A 166 -15.00 0.52 -2.79
N LEU A 167 -16.25 0.94 -2.99
CA LEU A 167 -17.42 0.08 -2.73
C LEU A 167 -17.53 -1.07 -3.76
N ASP A 168 -17.14 -0.83 -5.00
CA ASP A 168 -17.10 -1.85 -6.06
C ASP A 168 -15.93 -2.82 -5.86
N GLU A 169 -14.72 -2.35 -5.51
CA GLU A 169 -13.59 -3.18 -5.08
C GLU A 169 -13.94 -4.14 -3.92
N ILE A 170 -14.77 -3.67 -2.99
CA ILE A 170 -15.25 -4.44 -1.84
C ILE A 170 -16.31 -5.48 -2.24
N GLY A 171 -16.94 -5.32 -3.42
CA GLY A 171 -17.98 -6.18 -3.97
C GLY A 171 -19.39 -5.88 -3.45
N VAL A 172 -19.64 -4.64 -2.97
CA VAL A 172 -20.92 -4.27 -2.33
C VAL A 172 -22.10 -4.37 -3.29
N GLY A 173 -21.98 -3.82 -4.51
CA GLY A 173 -23.04 -3.86 -5.51
C GLY A 173 -23.46 -5.29 -5.89
N VAL A 174 -22.48 -6.16 -6.13
CA VAL A 174 -22.71 -7.57 -6.48
C VAL A 174 -23.37 -8.34 -5.34
N ALA A 175 -22.95 -8.11 -4.09
CA ALA A 175 -23.56 -8.75 -2.92
C ALA A 175 -25.03 -8.32 -2.72
N SER A 176 -25.35 -7.06 -2.99
CA SER A 176 -26.73 -6.54 -2.95
C SER A 176 -27.59 -7.21 -4.02
N GLN A 177 -27.14 -7.20 -5.28
CA GLN A 177 -27.84 -7.84 -6.40
C GLN A 177 -28.07 -9.35 -6.18
N LEU A 178 -27.06 -10.08 -5.69
CA LEU A 178 -27.18 -11.51 -5.39
C LEU A 178 -28.09 -11.79 -4.20
N SER A 179 -28.16 -10.89 -3.21
CA SER A 179 -29.13 -10.99 -2.10
C SER A 179 -30.56 -10.64 -2.51
N SER A 180 -30.74 -9.84 -3.57
CA SER A 180 -32.05 -9.51 -4.16
C SER A 180 -32.56 -10.56 -5.14
N ALA A 181 -31.72 -11.51 -5.57
CA ALA A 181 -32.17 -12.64 -6.39
C ALA A 181 -33.24 -13.46 -5.63
N PRO A 182 -34.42 -13.71 -6.22
CA PRO A 182 -35.52 -14.34 -5.50
C PRO A 182 -35.15 -15.78 -5.14
N LYS A 183 -35.03 -16.05 -3.83
CA LYS A 183 -34.85 -17.40 -3.28
C LYS A 183 -36.12 -18.21 -3.52
N GLY A 184 -36.17 -18.86 -4.69
CA GLY A 184 -37.35 -19.56 -5.21
C GLY A 184 -37.90 -20.58 -4.22
N ARG A 185 -38.98 -20.21 -3.53
CA ARG A 185 -39.80 -21.18 -2.78
C ARG A 185 -40.50 -22.06 -3.81
N ILE A 186 -40.01 -23.27 -4.00
CA ILE A 186 -40.63 -24.27 -4.87
C ILE A 186 -42.00 -24.63 -4.29
N ALA A 187 -43.03 -23.95 -4.76
CA ALA A 187 -44.41 -24.15 -4.34
C ALA A 187 -45.00 -25.33 -5.12
N ALA A 188 -44.82 -26.54 -4.59
CA ALA A 188 -45.37 -27.75 -5.18
C ALA A 188 -46.92 -27.77 -5.08
N THR A 189 -47.59 -27.26 -6.12
CA THR A 189 -49.06 -27.29 -6.23
C THR A 189 -49.53 -28.58 -6.89
N ASN A 190 -50.16 -29.44 -6.08
CA ASN A 190 -51.06 -30.55 -6.40
C ASN A 190 -51.27 -30.96 -7.87
N SER A 191 -51.16 -32.26 -8.12
CA SER A 191 -52.02 -32.96 -9.09
C SER A 191 -52.69 -34.15 -8.41
N LYS A 192 -53.95 -34.40 -8.73
CA LYS A 192 -54.87 -35.21 -7.93
C LYS A 192 -55.34 -36.44 -8.73
N ALA A 193 -55.15 -37.63 -8.16
CA ALA A 193 -55.75 -38.87 -8.65
C ALA A 193 -56.35 -39.63 -7.46
N GLU A 194 -57.57 -40.13 -7.61
CA GLU A 194 -58.34 -40.78 -6.54
C GLU A 194 -58.52 -42.27 -6.86
N THR A 195 -58.33 -43.15 -5.87
CA THR A 195 -59.14 -44.36 -5.65
C THR A 195 -58.87 -44.92 -4.25
N THR A 196 -59.97 -45.22 -3.55
CA THR A 196 -60.15 -45.76 -2.20
C THR A 196 -59.18 -46.85 -1.68
N SER A 197 -58.72 -46.76 -0.42
CA SER A 197 -59.32 -47.52 0.72
C SER A 197 -58.53 -47.47 2.06
N ASN A 198 -59.10 -46.80 3.08
CA ASN A 198 -58.89 -46.95 4.55
C ASN A 198 -57.45 -46.97 5.19
N PRO A 199 -57.30 -46.79 6.53
CA PRO A 199 -56.13 -46.09 7.07
C PRO A 199 -55.31 -46.79 8.18
N SER A 200 -54.17 -46.13 8.50
CA SER A 200 -53.37 -46.21 9.75
C SER A 200 -52.36 -47.37 9.91
N PRO A 201 -51.23 -47.17 10.64
CA PRO A 201 -50.39 -45.95 10.62
C PRO A 201 -48.84 -46.20 10.69
N ARG A 202 -48.06 -45.36 9.99
CA ARG A 202 -46.74 -44.77 10.39
C ARG A 202 -45.58 -45.75 10.74
N ASN A 203 -44.60 -45.99 9.84
CA ASN A 203 -43.33 -45.23 9.61
C ASN A 203 -42.30 -45.28 10.77
N VAL A 204 -40.97 -45.39 10.55
CA VAL A 204 -40.11 -45.37 9.33
C VAL A 204 -38.81 -46.17 9.53
N ALA A 205 -38.12 -46.50 8.42
CA ALA A 205 -36.72 -46.95 8.35
C ALA A 205 -35.80 -45.87 7.72
N PRO A 206 -34.45 -45.97 7.82
CA PRO A 206 -33.49 -45.07 7.18
C PRO A 206 -32.91 -45.60 5.85
N ALA A 207 -32.16 -44.74 5.10
CA ALA A 207 -31.33 -45.05 3.91
C ALA A 207 -32.11 -45.39 2.60
N THR A 208 -31.61 -45.40 1.35
CA THR A 208 -30.45 -44.79 0.61
C THR A 208 -30.53 -45.28 -0.87
N THR A 209 -30.25 -44.57 -1.99
CA THR A 209 -30.09 -43.13 -2.40
C THR A 209 -30.11 -43.04 -3.95
N VAL A 210 -30.32 -41.84 -4.52
CA VAL A 210 -30.00 -41.40 -5.92
C VAL A 210 -30.89 -41.89 -7.09
N GLY A 211 -31.30 -40.92 -7.93
CA GLY A 211 -31.90 -41.05 -9.27
C GLY A 211 -31.59 -39.77 -10.10
N PRO A 212 -31.74 -39.77 -11.45
CA PRO A 212 -30.97 -38.86 -12.31
C PRO A 212 -31.75 -37.68 -12.94
N GLU A 213 -31.14 -36.49 -12.96
CA GLU A 213 -31.60 -35.30 -13.70
C GLU A 213 -30.40 -34.54 -14.33
N SER A 214 -29.75 -35.12 -15.36
CA SER A 214 -28.55 -34.51 -15.98
C SER A 214 -28.39 -34.76 -17.50
N SER A 215 -29.47 -35.10 -18.21
CA SER A 215 -29.44 -35.37 -19.67
C SER A 215 -29.98 -34.21 -20.52
N SER A 216 -31.03 -33.53 -20.06
CA SER A 216 -31.76 -32.52 -20.85
C SER A 216 -30.92 -31.29 -21.23
N GLU A 217 -30.08 -30.79 -20.32
CA GLU A 217 -29.27 -29.60 -20.57
C GLU A 217 -28.14 -29.84 -21.59
N ILE A 218 -27.67 -31.08 -21.70
CA ILE A 218 -26.61 -31.48 -22.65
C ILE A 218 -27.18 -31.54 -24.07
N ASP A 219 -28.33 -32.19 -24.26
CA ASP A 219 -29.04 -32.27 -25.53
C ASP A 219 -29.32 -30.89 -26.15
N ASP A 220 -29.69 -29.90 -25.34
CA ASP A 220 -29.98 -28.54 -25.81
C ASP A 220 -28.72 -27.71 -26.11
N LEU A 221 -27.59 -28.04 -25.49
CA LEU A 221 -26.28 -27.49 -25.87
C LEU A 221 -25.79 -28.08 -27.20
N GLU A 222 -25.95 -29.39 -27.43
CA GLU A 222 -25.58 -30.01 -28.71
C GLU A 222 -26.40 -29.45 -29.88
N LYS A 223 -27.72 -29.28 -29.71
CA LYS A 223 -28.59 -28.65 -30.73
C LYS A 223 -28.14 -27.23 -31.08
N ARG A 224 -27.71 -26.44 -30.09
CA ARG A 224 -27.17 -25.08 -30.29
C ARG A 224 -25.79 -25.06 -30.95
N LEU A 225 -24.95 -26.06 -30.70
CA LEU A 225 -23.64 -26.20 -31.34
C LEU A 225 -23.79 -26.69 -32.80
N ALA A 226 -24.79 -27.53 -33.07
CA ALA A 226 -25.13 -27.99 -34.42
C ALA A 226 -25.67 -26.87 -35.32
N SER A 227 -26.48 -25.94 -34.81
CA SER A 227 -26.98 -24.81 -35.61
C SER A 227 -25.88 -23.81 -35.98
N LEU A 228 -24.91 -23.57 -35.07
CA LEU A 228 -23.71 -22.75 -35.33
C LEU A 228 -22.73 -23.37 -36.34
N ARG A 229 -22.83 -24.66 -36.64
CA ARG A 229 -22.02 -25.36 -37.65
C ARG A 229 -22.69 -25.42 -39.05
N ARG A 230 -23.79 -24.70 -39.26
CA ARG A 230 -24.58 -24.73 -40.50
C ARG A 230 -24.71 -23.36 -41.19
N ILE A 231 -23.76 -22.47 -40.90
CA ILE A 231 -23.51 -21.17 -41.55
C ILE A 231 -22.05 -21.19 -42.02
#